data_AF-A0A355RN48-F1
#
_entry.id   AF-A0A355RN48-F1
#
_cell.length_a   1.000
_cell.length_b   1.000
_cell.length_c   1.000
_cell.angle_alpha   90.00
_cell.angle_beta   90.00
_cell.angle_gamma   90.00
#
_symmetry.space_group_name_H-M   'P 1'
#
loop_
_entity.id
_entity.type
_entity.pdbx_description
1 polymer ?
#
loop_
_entity_poly.entity_id
_entity_poly.type
_entity_poly.pdbx_seq_one_letter_code
_entity_poly.pdbx_strand_id
1 'polypeptide(L)'
;MDENMKKRLEATKERFASIEAELEKEDVASDLTKFTKLSKERATLEEPTKLYEEYLKHEKEIQESFELETLGDPEMAELAKEERKQAIARNEELEVQLKTLLVPKD
;
A
#
# COMPACT_ATOMS: atom_id res chain seq x y z
N MET A 1 3.45 -11.32 -4.50
CA MET A 1 2.05 -10.95 -4.74
C MET A 1 1.67 -11.20 -6.18
N ASP A 2 0.58 -11.93 -6.41
CA ASP A 2 0.04 -12.19 -7.74
C ASP A 2 -0.63 -10.95 -8.38
N GLU A 3 -0.61 -10.91 -9.72
CA GLU A 3 -1.04 -9.76 -10.54
C GLU A 3 -2.49 -9.32 -10.29
N ASN A 4 -3.39 -10.27 -10.00
CA ASN A 4 -4.79 -9.94 -9.72
C ASN A 4 -4.92 -9.16 -8.41
N MET A 5 -4.20 -9.60 -7.38
CA MET A 5 -4.19 -8.95 -6.08
C MET A 5 -3.62 -7.53 -6.17
N LYS A 6 -2.49 -7.34 -6.88
CA LYS A 6 -1.92 -5.99 -7.13
C LYS A 6 -2.94 -5.06 -7.77
N LYS A 7 -3.63 -5.50 -8.83
CA LYS A 7 -4.66 -4.69 -9.53
C LYS A 7 -5.82 -4.27 -8.61
N ARG A 8 -6.26 -5.16 -7.71
CA ARG A 8 -7.35 -4.86 -6.76
C ARG A 8 -6.92 -3.83 -5.72
N LEU A 9 -5.68 -3.91 -5.24
CA LEU A 9 -5.13 -2.96 -4.27
C LEU A 9 -4.85 -1.59 -4.89
N GLU A 10 -4.35 -1.55 -6.12
CA GLU A 10 -4.25 -0.30 -6.90
C GLU A 10 -5.63 0.36 -7.04
N ALA A 11 -6.65 -0.39 -7.47
CA ALA A 11 -8.00 0.16 -7.58
C ALA A 11 -8.56 0.64 -6.22
N THR A 12 -8.21 -0.04 -5.12
CA THR A 12 -8.59 0.37 -3.76
C THR A 12 -7.94 1.70 -3.39
N LYS A 13 -6.64 1.85 -3.64
CA LYS A 13 -5.88 3.07 -3.39
C LYS A 13 -6.37 4.24 -4.26
N GLU A 14 -6.61 4.00 -5.55
CA GLU A 14 -7.18 5.00 -6.46
C GLU A 14 -8.56 5.46 -5.98
N ARG A 15 -9.41 4.53 -5.54
CA ARG A 15 -10.73 4.86 -5.01
C ARG A 15 -10.62 5.65 -3.71
N PHE A 16 -9.71 5.29 -2.80
CA PHE A 16 -9.44 6.04 -1.57
C PHE A 16 -9.09 7.49 -1.89
N ALA A 17 -8.11 7.72 -2.76
CA ALA A 17 -7.70 9.06 -3.18
C ALA A 17 -8.83 9.85 -3.87
N SER A 18 -9.63 9.18 -4.71
CA SER A 18 -10.82 9.79 -5.33
C SER A 18 -11.82 10.26 -4.29
N ILE A 19 -12.10 9.44 -3.25
CA ILE A 19 -13.04 9.79 -2.20
C ILE A 19 -12.53 10.97 -1.38
N GLU A 20 -11.23 11.02 -1.07
CA GLU A 20 -10.64 12.17 -0.38
C GLU A 20 -10.84 13.47 -1.19
N ALA A 21 -10.54 13.44 -2.48
CA ALA A 21 -10.78 14.58 -3.36
C ALA A 21 -12.27 14.92 -3.52
N GLU A 22 -13.18 13.94 -3.46
CA GLU A 22 -14.63 14.16 -3.47
C GLU A 22 -15.11 14.83 -2.18
N LEU A 23 -14.58 14.42 -1.01
CA LEU A 23 -14.94 14.97 0.30
C LEU A 23 -14.53 16.45 0.45
N GLU A 24 -13.53 16.91 -0.29
CA GLU A 24 -13.10 18.31 -0.32
C GLU A 24 -14.04 19.24 -1.11
N LYS A 25 -14.97 18.68 -1.91
CA LYS A 25 -15.87 19.49 -2.73
C LYS A 25 -16.99 20.11 -1.89
N GLU A 26 -17.27 21.38 -2.12
CA GLU A 26 -18.29 22.15 -1.38
C GLU A 26 -19.70 21.53 -1.49
N ASP A 27 -20.06 20.94 -2.64
CA ASP A 27 -21.35 20.29 -2.86
C ASP A 27 -21.50 18.95 -2.11
N VAL A 28 -20.38 18.33 -1.73
CA VAL A 28 -20.33 17.13 -0.90
C VAL A 28 -20.29 17.53 0.58
N ALA A 29 -19.47 18.52 0.95
CA ALA A 29 -19.35 19.00 2.31
C ALA A 29 -20.67 19.59 2.85
N SER A 30 -21.49 20.21 1.98
CA SER A 30 -22.79 20.76 2.32
C SER A 30 -23.94 19.73 2.34
N ASP A 31 -23.72 18.52 1.80
CA ASP A 31 -24.70 17.42 1.81
C ASP A 31 -24.27 16.32 2.80
N LEU A 32 -24.84 16.37 4.01
CA LEU A 32 -24.55 15.43 5.09
C LEU A 32 -24.73 13.96 4.69
N THR A 33 -25.67 13.66 3.79
CA THR A 33 -25.93 12.28 3.35
C THR A 33 -24.78 11.79 2.49
N LYS A 34 -24.35 12.59 1.50
CA LYS A 34 -23.20 12.26 0.65
C LYS A 34 -21.92 12.19 1.47
N PHE A 35 -21.67 13.18 2.33
CA PHE A 35 -20.50 13.23 3.19
C PHE A 35 -20.38 12.00 4.09
N THR A 36 -21.48 11.59 4.74
CA THR A 36 -21.50 10.41 5.61
C THR A 36 -21.24 9.13 4.84
N LYS A 37 -21.82 8.98 3.64
CA LYS A 37 -21.62 7.81 2.79
C LYS A 37 -20.16 7.68 2.36
N LEU A 38 -19.59 8.76 1.82
CA LEU A 38 -18.20 8.80 1.36
C LEU A 38 -17.22 8.62 2.53
N SER A 39 -17.48 9.22 3.69
CA SER A 39 -16.63 9.03 4.87
C SER A 39 -16.59 7.59 5.35
N LYS A 40 -17.73 6.88 5.32
CA LYS A 40 -17.79 5.45 5.65
C LYS A 40 -17.03 4.60 4.65
N GLU A 41 -17.20 4.86 3.36
CA GLU A 41 -16.47 4.18 2.30
C GLU A 41 -14.95 4.41 2.46
N ARG A 42 -14.51 5.67 2.62
CA ARG A 42 -13.11 6.03 2.89
C ARG A 42 -12.53 5.24 4.06
N ALA A 43 -13.25 5.16 5.17
CA ALA A 43 -12.80 4.45 6.37
C ALA A 43 -12.58 2.94 6.11
N THR A 44 -13.40 2.31 5.26
CA THR A 44 -13.22 0.90 4.89
C THR A 44 -12.01 0.65 3.98
N LEU A 45 -11.58 1.66 3.22
CA LEU A 45 -10.45 1.56 2.30
C LEU A 45 -9.13 2.03 2.93
N GLU A 46 -9.19 2.71 4.08
CA GLU A 46 -8.02 3.33 4.73
C GLU A 46 -6.95 2.31 5.13
N GLU A 47 -7.33 1.24 5.82
CA GLU A 47 -6.41 0.18 6.25
C GLU A 47 -5.75 -0.57 5.07
N PRO A 48 -6.49 -1.12 4.08
CA PRO A 48 -5.86 -1.78 2.95
C PRO A 48 -5.01 -0.83 2.09
N THR A 49 -5.38 0.46 2.01
CA THR A 49 -4.56 1.46 1.31
C THR A 49 -3.23 1.69 2.02
N LYS A 50 -3.24 1.92 3.34
CA LYS A 50 -2.03 2.14 4.14
C LYS A 50 -1.05 0.96 4.07
N LEU A 51 -1.56 -0.25 4.26
CA LEU A 51 -0.73 -1.46 4.17
C LEU A 51 -0.17 -1.67 2.76
N TYR A 52 -0.92 -1.31 1.72
CA TYR A 52 -0.44 -1.42 0.35
C TYR A 52 0.63 -0.36 0.03
N GLU A 53 0.50 0.86 0.53
CA GLU A 53 1.53 1.88 0.40
C GLU A 53 2.84 1.49 1.12
N GLU A 54 2.73 0.87 2.31
CA GLU A 54 3.89 0.31 3.01
C GLU A 54 4.55 -0.81 2.21
N TYR A 55 3.75 -1.70 1.61
CA TYR A 55 4.25 -2.76 0.73
C TYR A 55 5.02 -2.17 -0.48
N LEU A 56 4.45 -1.15 -1.14
CA LEU A 56 5.10 -0.49 -2.27
C LEU A 56 6.41 0.21 -1.87
N LYS A 57 6.46 0.79 -0.66
CA LYS A 57 7.69 1.38 -0.11
C LYS A 57 8.78 0.32 0.05
N HIS A 58 8.45 -0.82 0.63
CA HIS A 58 9.40 -1.92 0.78
C HIS A 58 9.76 -2.58 -0.56
N GLU A 59 8.86 -2.67 -1.55
CA GLU A 59 9.25 -3.09 -2.91
C GLU A 59 10.32 -2.16 -3.50
N LYS A 60 10.20 -0.85 -3.28
CA LYS A 60 11.21 0.14 -3.71
C LYS A 60 12.53 -0.01 -2.94
N GLU A 61 12.48 -0.19 -1.62
CA GLU A 61 13.68 -0.44 -0.80
C GLU A 61 14.41 -1.72 -1.24
N ILE A 62 13.69 -2.79 -1.56
CA ILE A 62 14.27 -4.03 -2.07
C ILE A 62 15.03 -3.80 -3.38
N GLN A 63 14.46 -2.99 -4.29
CA GLN A 63 15.11 -2.62 -5.55
C GLN A 63 16.37 -1.78 -5.31
N GLU A 64 16.27 -0.75 -4.47
CA GLU A 64 17.40 0.13 -4.14
C GLU A 64 18.54 -0.65 -3.45
N SER A 65 18.23 -1.51 -2.48
CA SER A 65 19.23 -2.38 -1.84
C SER A 65 19.81 -3.42 -2.80
N PHE A 66 19.04 -3.92 -3.77
CA PHE A 66 19.57 -4.82 -4.80
C PHE A 66 20.59 -4.11 -5.72
N GLU A 67 20.30 -2.87 -6.10
CA GLU A 67 21.24 -2.05 -6.88
C GLU A 67 22.53 -1.77 -6.10
N LEU A 68 22.41 -1.42 -4.82
CA LEU A 68 23.56 -1.20 -3.93
C LEU A 68 24.39 -2.46 -3.70
N GLU A 69 23.76 -3.62 -3.55
CA GLU A 69 24.45 -4.91 -3.45
C GLU A 69 25.26 -5.23 -4.73
N THR A 70 24.75 -4.81 -5.89
CA THR A 70 25.37 -5.10 -7.19
C THR A 70 26.49 -4.12 -7.54
N LEU A 71 26.34 -2.84 -7.16
CA LEU A 71 27.21 -1.74 -7.58
C LEU A 71 28.14 -1.23 -6.49
N GLY A 72 27.91 -1.61 -5.22
CA GLY A 72 28.68 -1.19 -4.06
C GLY A 72 30.02 -1.94 -3.91
N ASP A 73 30.85 -1.44 -2.99
CA ASP A 73 32.01 -2.19 -2.54
C ASP A 73 31.59 -3.39 -1.65
N PRO A 74 32.49 -4.33 -1.31
CA PRO A 74 32.13 -5.52 -0.56
C PRO A 74 31.49 -5.26 0.81
N GLU A 75 31.82 -4.14 1.47
CA GLU A 75 31.25 -3.78 2.77
C GLU A 75 29.82 -3.26 2.61
N MET A 76 29.61 -2.34 1.67
CA MET A 76 28.28 -1.84 1.31
C MET A 76 27.38 -2.94 0.78
N ALA A 77 27.91 -3.88 0.01
CA ALA A 77 27.14 -4.96 -0.57
C ALA A 77 26.57 -5.92 0.49
N GLU A 78 27.36 -6.28 1.51
CA GLU A 78 26.87 -7.14 2.59
C GLU A 78 25.84 -6.41 3.48
N LEU A 79 26.00 -5.09 3.70
CA LEU A 79 24.98 -4.31 4.40
C LEU A 79 23.66 -4.28 3.61
N ALA A 80 23.73 -3.92 2.32
CA ALA A 80 22.57 -3.83 1.44
C ALA A 80 21.83 -5.18 1.33
N LYS A 81 22.56 -6.29 1.34
CA LYS A 81 21.98 -7.64 1.33
C LYS A 81 21.15 -7.95 2.58
N GLU A 82 21.64 -7.56 3.76
CA GLU A 82 20.90 -7.75 5.01
C GLU A 82 19.67 -6.83 5.08
N GLU A 83 19.79 -5.57 4.64
CA GLU A 83 18.66 -4.65 4.52
C GLU A 83 17.59 -5.19 3.55
N ARG A 84 18.01 -5.67 2.37
CA ARG A 84 17.12 -6.27 1.38
C ARG A 84 16.38 -7.46 1.97
N LYS A 85 17.06 -8.32 2.72
CA LYS A 85 16.46 -9.49 3.36
C LYS A 85 15.39 -9.10 4.39
N GLN A 86 15.62 -8.04 5.16
CA GLN A 86 14.64 -7.53 6.12
C GLN A 86 13.43 -6.93 5.39
N ALA A 87 13.65 -6.14 4.34
CA ALA A 87 12.56 -5.56 3.55
C ALA A 87 11.71 -6.64 2.85
N ILE A 88 12.33 -7.72 2.34
CA ILE A 88 11.61 -8.88 1.78
C ILE A 88 10.71 -9.51 2.85
N ALA A 89 11.24 -9.80 4.05
CA ALA A 89 10.46 -10.41 5.13
C ALA A 89 9.25 -9.54 5.53
N ARG A 90 9.43 -8.21 5.59
CA ARG A 90 8.31 -7.27 5.82
C ARG A 90 7.27 -7.32 4.71
N ASN A 91 7.70 -7.36 3.46
CA ASN A 91 6.78 -7.47 2.33
C ASN A 91 5.97 -8.76 2.34
N GLU A 92 6.55 -9.87 2.76
CA GLU A 92 5.84 -11.15 2.93
C GLU A 92 4.77 -11.06 4.03
N GLU A 93 5.10 -10.43 5.18
CA GLU A 93 4.13 -10.17 6.26
C GLU A 93 2.96 -9.28 5.80
N LEU A 94 3.25 -8.20 5.07
CA LEU A 94 2.26 -7.29 4.53
C LEU A 94 1.38 -7.96 3.48
N GLU A 95 1.94 -8.81 2.62
CA GLU A 95 1.17 -9.56 1.63
C GLU A 95 0.13 -10.47 2.30
N VAL A 96 0.46 -11.13 3.41
CA VAL A 96 -0.48 -11.95 4.18
C VAL A 96 -1.61 -11.10 4.80
N GLN A 97 -1.27 -9.94 5.36
CA GLN A 97 -2.27 -9.03 5.92
C GLN A 97 -3.22 -8.51 4.84
N LEU A 98 -2.68 -8.06 3.71
CA LEU A 98 -3.44 -7.58 2.56
C LEU A 98 -4.35 -8.66 1.98
N LYS A 99 -3.88 -9.92 1.89
CA LYS A 99 -4.72 -11.06 1.48
C LYS A 99 -5.93 -11.20 2.39
N THR A 100 -5.71 -11.09 3.71
CA THR A 100 -6.79 -11.21 4.71
C THR A 100 -7.83 -10.11 4.55
N LEU A 101 -7.43 -8.88 4.23
CA LEU A 101 -8.34 -7.76 4.02
C LEU A 101 -9.14 -7.83 2.71
N LEU A 102 -8.60 -8.49 1.68
CA LEU A 102 -9.25 -8.65 0.38
C LEU A 102 -10.26 -9.80 0.32
N VAL A 103 -10.26 -10.68 1.32
CA VAL A 103 -11.28 -11.71 1.49
C VAL A 103 -12.56 -11.01 1.95
N PRO A 104 -13.68 -11.17 1.24
CA PRO A 104 -14.96 -10.65 1.69
C PRO A 104 -15.23 -11.15 3.11
N LYS A 105 -15.44 -10.23 4.05
CA LYS A 105 -15.98 -10.58 5.35
C LYS A 105 -17.46 -10.87 5.12
N ASP A 106 -17.87 -12.13 5.30
CA ASP A 106 -19.28 -12.54 5.37
C ASP A 106 -20.07 -11.69 6.38
#